data_AF-A0A4R3KMR4-F1
#
_entry.id   AF-A0A4R3KMR4-F1
#
_cell.length_a   1.000
_cell.length_b   1.000
_cell.length_c   1.000
_cell.angle_alpha   90.00
_cell.angle_beta   90.00
_cell.angle_gamma   90.00
#
_symmetry.space_group_name_H-M   'P 1'
#
loop_
_entity.id
_entity.type
_entity.pdbx_description
1 polymer ?
#
loop_
_entity_poly.entity_id
_entity_poly.type
_entity_poly.pdbx_seq_one_letter_code
_entity_poly.pdbx_strand_id
1 'polypeptide(L)' 'MPNFTHFNRLEYLDSLVRKKATGSPEELAKKLRISVRSVHVWIDKLKDMGAPIAYDKQRRTYCYLVPGGFNFGFKEEK' A
#
# COMPACT_ATOMS: atom_id res chain seq x y z
N MET A 1 -8.99 -6.43 19.68
CA MET A 1 -8.12 -5.89 18.62
C MET A 1 -8.39 -6.68 17.34
N PRO A 2 -8.58 -6.08 16.15
CA PRO A 2 -9.03 -6.84 14.98
C PRO A 2 -7.94 -7.80 14.47
N ASN A 3 -8.33 -9.03 14.14
CA ASN A 3 -7.48 -10.03 13.50
C ASN A 3 -7.35 -9.71 12.00
N PHE A 4 -6.21 -9.17 11.55
CA PHE A 4 -5.99 -8.84 10.14
C PHE A 4 -5.43 -10.06 9.37
N THR A 5 -6.31 -10.74 8.63
CA THR A 5 -5.96 -11.66 7.53
C THR A 5 -5.16 -10.93 6.44
N HIS A 6 -4.45 -11.67 5.59
CA HIS A 6 -3.55 -11.10 4.56
C HIS A 6 -4.25 -10.11 3.61
N PHE A 7 -5.49 -10.42 3.22
CA PHE A 7 -6.32 -9.60 2.33
C PHE A 7 -6.61 -8.22 2.93
N ASN A 8 -6.88 -8.19 4.23
CA ASN A 8 -7.21 -6.99 4.99
C ASN A 8 -6.06 -5.97 5.06
N ARG A 9 -4.80 -6.41 4.88
CA ARG A 9 -3.63 -5.53 4.89
C ARG A 9 -3.45 -4.78 3.58
N LEU A 10 -3.79 -5.41 2.45
CA LEU A 10 -3.72 -4.79 1.13
C LEU A 10 -4.75 -3.67 1.00
N GLU A 11 -6.00 -3.93 1.39
CA GLU A 11 -7.04 -2.90 1.40
C GLU A 11 -6.70 -1.75 2.36
N TYR A 12 -6.10 -2.09 3.52
CA TYR A 12 -5.64 -1.07 4.45
C TYR A 12 -4.47 -0.27 3.90
N LEU A 13 -3.50 -0.91 3.23
CA LEU A 13 -2.40 -0.22 2.54
C LEU A 13 -2.94 0.71 1.45
N ASP A 14 -3.83 0.24 0.58
CA ASP A 14 -4.44 1.07 -0.47
C ASP A 14 -5.16 2.28 0.14
N SER A 15 -5.94 2.06 1.20
CA SER A 15 -6.60 3.14 1.96
C SER A 15 -5.61 4.16 2.52
N LEU A 16 -4.46 3.72 3.05
CA LEU A 16 -3.43 4.60 3.58
C LEU A 16 -2.72 5.39 2.47
N VAL A 17 -2.42 4.77 1.33
CA VAL A 17 -1.77 5.41 0.18
C VAL A 17 -2.72 6.45 -0.45
N ARG A 18 -4.01 6.13 -0.62
CA ARG A 18 -5.02 7.09 -1.09
C ARG A 18 -5.14 8.31 -0.16
N LYS A 19 -5.17 8.07 1.15
CA LYS A 19 -5.25 9.12 2.18
C LYS A 19 -3.91 9.83 2.41
N LYS A 20 -2.82 9.41 1.74
CA LYS A 20 -1.45 9.91 1.97
C LYS A 20 -1.01 9.79 3.43
N ALA A 21 -1.56 8.79 4.13
CA ALA A 21 -1.43 8.58 5.57
C ALA A 21 -0.59 7.34 5.91
N THR A 22 0.20 6.80 4.96
CA THR A 22 1.10 5.69 5.25
C THR A 22 2.13 6.08 6.31
N GLY A 23 2.61 7.32 6.24
CA GLY A 23 3.79 7.75 7.00
C GLY A 23 5.05 7.08 6.43
N SER A 24 6.11 7.10 7.24
CA SER A 24 7.39 6.50 6.88
C SER A 24 7.28 4.98 6.65
N PRO A 25 8.22 4.35 5.93
CA PRO A 25 8.22 2.90 5.74
C PRO A 25 8.15 2.12 7.06
N GLU A 26 8.75 2.65 8.12
CA GLU A 26 8.75 2.09 9.47
C GLU A 26 7.38 2.19 10.15
N GLU A 27 6.70 3.31 10.01
CA GLU A 27 5.33 3.48 10.50
C GLU A 27 4.34 2.62 9.72
N LEU A 28 4.50 2.54 8.41
CA LEU A 28 3.68 1.70 7.55
C LEU A 28 3.87 0.22 7.91
N ALA A 29 5.10 -0.22 8.20
CA ALA A 29 5.41 -1.56 8.68
C ALA A 29 4.68 -1.87 9.99
N LYS A 30 4.71 -0.94 10.95
CA LYS A 30 3.98 -1.07 12.22
C LYS A 30 2.46 -1.14 12.02
N LYS A 31 1.92 -0.27 11.16
CA LYS A 31 0.48 -0.23 10.82
C LYS A 31 0.01 -1.54 10.17
N LEU A 32 0.80 -2.10 9.27
CA LEU A 32 0.50 -3.34 8.56
C LEU A 32 0.93 -4.61 9.32
N ARG A 33 1.60 -4.47 10.48
CA ARG A 33 2.22 -5.56 11.23
C ARG A 33 3.10 -6.47 10.37
N ILE A 34 3.97 -5.85 9.58
CA ILE A 34 4.97 -6.52 8.74
C ILE A 34 6.34 -5.89 8.99
N SER A 35 7.40 -6.49 8.45
CA SER A 35 8.73 -5.89 8.48
C SER A 35 8.84 -4.74 7.49
N VAL A 36 9.76 -3.79 7.74
CA VAL A 36 10.06 -2.69 6.80
C VAL A 36 10.52 -3.24 5.45
N ARG A 37 11.31 -4.32 5.45
CA ARG A 37 11.72 -5.02 4.22
C ARG A 37 10.50 -5.50 3.43
N SER A 38 9.52 -6.10 4.12
CA SER A 38 8.28 -6.53 3.49
C SER A 38 7.52 -5.35 2.89
N VAL A 39 7.43 -4.20 3.56
CA VAL A 39 6.80 -2.99 3.00
C VAL A 39 7.39 -2.64 1.63
N HIS A 40 8.72 -2.59 1.51
CA HIS A 40 9.38 -2.31 0.23
C HIS A 40 9.02 -3.34 -0.84
N VAL A 41 9.06 -4.64 -0.50
CA VAL A 41 8.66 -5.71 -1.42
C VAL A 41 7.20 -5.57 -1.88
N TRP A 42 6.28 -5.22 -0.97
CA TRP A 42 4.88 -4.99 -1.31
C TRP A 42 4.72 -3.79 -2.23
N ILE A 43 5.36 -2.66 -1.91
CA ILE A 43 5.29 -1.45 -2.74
C ILE A 43 5.86 -1.70 -4.13
N ASP A 44 6.99 -2.39 -4.24
CA ASP A 44 7.59 -2.70 -5.54
C ASP A 44 6.72 -3.68 -6.34
N LYS A 45 6.10 -4.68 -5.69
CA LYS A 45 5.09 -5.52 -6.35
C LYS A 45 3.90 -4.71 -6.88
N LEU A 46 3.41 -3.73 -6.11
CA LEU A 46 2.32 -2.88 -6.59
C LEU A 46 2.74 -2.05 -7.80
N LYS A 47 3.95 -1.48 -7.78
CA LYS A 47 4.50 -0.77 -8.95
C LYS A 47 4.65 -1.67 -10.17
N ASP A 48 5.12 -2.91 -9.96
CA ASP A 48 5.25 -3.92 -11.02
C ASP A 48 3.89 -4.28 -11.64
N MET A 49 2.83 -4.33 -10.82
CA MET A 49 1.45 -4.48 -11.29
C MET A 49 0.87 -3.20 -11.92
N GLY A 50 1.66 -2.14 -12.09
CA GLY A 50 1.25 -0.88 -12.73
C GLY A 50 0.68 0.16 -11.76
N ALA A 51 0.78 -0.04 -10.44
CA ALA A 51 0.36 0.97 -9.47
C ALA A 51 1.34 2.16 -9.49
N PRO A 52 0.88 3.38 -9.81
CA PRO A 52 1.75 4.55 -9.90
C PRO A 52 2.00 5.14 -8.50
N ILE A 53 2.64 4.37 -7.63
CA ILE A 53 2.95 4.74 -6.24
C ILE A 53 4.35 5.33 -6.16
N ALA A 54 4.47 6.51 -5.57
CA ALA A 54 5.75 7.15 -5.26
C ALA A 54 5.89 7.44 -3.77
N TYR A 55 7.12 7.41 -3.28
CA TYR A 55 7.45 7.86 -1.93
C TYR A 55 7.78 9.36 -1.96
N ASP A 56 6.96 10.16 -1.31
CA ASP A 56 7.20 11.58 -1.11
C ASP A 56 8.14 11.76 0.10
N LYS A 57 9.39 12.16 -0.16
CA LYS A 57 10.39 12.40 0.88
C LYS A 57 10.08 13.61 1.75
N GLN A 58 9.42 14.63 1.20
CA GLN A 58 9.07 15.86 1.91
C GLN A 58 7.97 15.56 2.94
N ARG A 59 6.96 14.80 2.52
CA ARG A 59 5.81 14.42 3.36
C ARG A 59 6.02 13.10 4.10
N ARG A 60 7.14 12.43 3.85
CA ARG A 60 7.53 11.11 4.36
C ARG A 60 6.42 10.08 4.21
N THR A 61 5.72 10.05 3.07
CA THR A 61 4.52 9.22 2.88
C THR A 61 4.42 8.70 1.46
N TYR A 62 3.79 7.54 1.27
CA TYR A 62 3.50 6.97 -0.05
C TYR A 62 2.21 7.55 -0.59
N CYS A 63 2.22 7.96 -1.86
CA CYS A 63 1.09 8.55 -2.55
C CYS A 63 0.94 7.94 -3.94
N TYR A 64 -0.30 7.86 -4.43
CA TYR A 64 -0.55 7.66 -5.86
C TYR A 64 -0.22 8.96 -6.62
N LEU A 65 0.51 8.81 -7.73
CA LEU A 65 0.86 9.90 -8.63
C LEU A 65 -0.32 10.35 -9.50
N VAL A 66 -1.25 9.45 -9.77
CA VAL A 66 -2.50 9.73 -10.48
C VAL A 66 -3.71 9.46 -9.59
N PRO A 67 -4.81 10.21 -9.76
CA PRO A 67 -6.05 9.96 -9.03
C PRO A 67 -6.61 8.58 -9.42
N GLY A 68 -6.71 7.71 -8.42
CA GLY A 68 -7.18 6.35 -8.60
C GLY A 68 -6.93 5.53 -7.34
N GLY A 69 -7.03 4.22 -7.49
CA GLY A 69 -6.53 3.29 -6.50
C GLY A 69 -6.60 1.87 -6.99
N PHE A 70 -5.96 0.99 -6.24
CA PHE A 70 -5.75 -0.38 -6.70
C PHE A 70 -6.94 -1.24 -6.32
N ASN A 71 -7.51 -1.95 -7.28
CA ASN A 71 -8.58 -2.90 -7.03
C ASN A 71 -8.00 -4.31 -7.12
N PHE A 72 -7.81 -4.97 -5.98
CA PHE A 72 -7.36 -6.35 -5.92
C PHE A 72 -8.55 -7.27 -6.13
N GLY A 73 -8.59 -7.97 -7.27
CA GLY A 73 -9.62 -8.95 -7.55
C GLY A 73 -9.35 -9.68 -8.84
N PHE A 74 -9.61 -10.99 -8.84
CA PHE A 74 -9.73 -11.75 -10.08
C PHE A 74 -11.03 -11.31 -10.75
N LYS A 75 -10.94 -10.69 -11.93
CA LYS A 75 -12.09 -10.46 -12.80
C LYS A 75 -12.11 -11.56 -13.85
N GLU A 76 -13.18 -12.34 -13.85
CA GLU A 76 -13.48 -13.26 -14.93
C GLU A 76 -13.95 -12.42 -16.13
N GLU A 77 -13.20 -12.48 -17.22
CA GLU A 77 -13.56 -11.85 -18.48
C GLU A 77 -14.57 -12.76 -19.18
N LYS A 78 -15.74 -12.21 -19.54
CA LYS A 78 -16.85 -12.95 -20.15
C LYS A 78 -16.87 -12.76 -21.66
#